data_AF-A0A0M0GAL1-F1
#
_entry.id   AF-A0A0M0GAL1-F1
#
_cell.length_a   1.000
_cell.length_b   1.000
_cell.length_c   1.000
_cell.angle_alpha   90.00
_cell.angle_beta   90.00
_cell.angle_gamma   90.00
#
_symmetry.space_group_name_H-M   'P 1'
#
loop_
_entity.id
_entity.type
_entity.pdbx_description
1 polymer ?
#
loop_
_entity_poly.entity_id
_entity_poly.type
_entity_poly.pdbx_seq_one_letter_code
_entity_poly.pdbx_strand_id
1 'polypeptide(L)'
;MGVIDTGVDYNHPDLKAAYKGGYDFIDNDDDPMETTYDDWKAASGYPETNQGSTYYTEHGTHVSGNIVGRAANDSDYKVIGVAPEADLYAYRVLGKYGSGSNSAAIAGIDRAVADGMDVINLSLGAQTNNPLDASSLAVDNAVLSGVAAVVAAGNTGDLGNSTLGSPGEAA
;
A
#
# COMPACT_ATOMS: atom_id res chain seq x y z
N MET A 1 -5.18 -9.34 7.26
CA MET A 1 -4.01 -9.03 6.40
C MET A 1 -3.90 -7.54 6.21
N GLY A 2 -2.68 -7.01 6.21
CA GLY A 2 -2.37 -5.60 6.04
C GLY A 2 -1.96 -5.25 4.61
N VAL A 3 -2.50 -4.17 4.07
CA VAL A 3 -2.02 -3.54 2.82
C VAL A 3 -1.38 -2.21 3.18
N ILE A 4 -0.07 -2.09 2.93
CA ILE A 4 0.72 -0.90 3.22
C ILE A 4 0.96 -0.16 1.90
N ASP A 5 0.16 0.89 1.63
CA ASP A 5 0.03 1.47 0.28
C ASP A 5 -0.51 2.93 0.31
N THR A 6 -1.18 3.39 -0.76
CA THR A 6 -1.79 4.72 -0.89
C THR A 6 -3.09 4.92 -0.11
N GLY A 7 -3.52 3.89 0.61
CA GLY A 7 -4.82 3.82 1.27
C GLY A 7 -5.77 2.84 0.57
N VAL A 8 -7.06 2.91 0.88
CA VAL A 8 -8.09 2.11 0.23
C VAL A 8 -9.40 2.88 0.16
N ASP A 9 -10.10 2.80 -0.98
CA ASP A 9 -11.52 3.11 -1.04
C ASP A 9 -12.30 1.99 -0.31
N TYR A 10 -12.42 2.14 1.00
CA TYR A 10 -13.19 1.21 1.83
C TYR A 10 -14.70 1.32 1.60
N ASN A 11 -15.19 2.27 0.79
CA ASN A 11 -16.59 2.31 0.36
C ASN A 11 -16.85 1.47 -0.90
N HIS A 12 -15.80 1.05 -1.60
CA HIS A 12 -15.92 0.24 -2.81
C HIS A 12 -16.74 -1.03 -2.52
N PRO A 13 -17.80 -1.35 -3.30
CA PRO A 13 -18.72 -2.44 -2.95
C PRO A 13 -18.03 -3.80 -2.79
N ASP A 14 -16.97 -4.06 -3.56
CA ASP A 14 -16.20 -5.31 -3.50
C ASP A 14 -15.25 -5.40 -2.30
N LEU A 15 -14.95 -4.29 -1.62
CA LEU A 15 -13.95 -4.22 -0.54
C LEU A 15 -14.58 -3.92 0.82
N LYS A 16 -15.68 -3.14 0.86
CA LYS A 16 -16.29 -2.64 2.10
C LYS A 16 -16.57 -3.70 3.16
N ALA A 17 -16.90 -4.91 2.73
CA ALA A 17 -17.21 -6.02 3.65
C ALA A 17 -15.95 -6.69 4.22
N ALA A 18 -14.83 -6.61 3.50
CA ALA A 18 -13.52 -7.12 3.92
C ALA A 18 -12.78 -6.12 4.81
N TYR A 19 -12.96 -4.81 4.59
CA TYR A 19 -12.31 -3.76 5.38
C TYR A 19 -12.69 -3.85 6.87
N LYS A 20 -11.68 -3.76 7.75
CA LYS A 20 -11.82 -3.82 9.22
C LYS A 20 -11.17 -2.66 9.97
N GLY A 21 -10.41 -1.80 9.30
CA GLY A 21 -9.75 -0.65 9.91
C GLY A 21 -8.38 -0.40 9.30
N GLY A 22 -7.60 0.44 9.97
CA GLY A 22 -6.33 0.87 9.43
C GLY A 22 -5.82 2.13 10.11
N TYR A 23 -4.75 2.70 9.55
CA TYR A 23 -4.18 3.96 10.01
C TYR A 23 -3.57 4.71 8.82
N ASP A 24 -3.65 6.03 8.87
CA ASP A 24 -3.07 6.92 7.88
C ASP A 24 -1.83 7.63 8.44
N PHE A 25 -0.67 7.35 7.87
CA PHE A 25 0.60 7.98 8.22
C PHE A 25 0.92 9.22 7.37
N ILE A 26 0.09 9.55 6.39
CA ILE A 26 0.19 10.78 5.58
C ILE A 26 -0.46 11.94 6.32
N ASP A 27 -1.72 11.75 6.74
CA ASP A 27 -2.50 12.77 7.44
C ASP A 27 -2.53 12.57 8.97
N ASN A 28 -1.98 11.44 9.44
CA ASN A 28 -1.82 11.07 10.85
C ASN A 28 -3.15 10.96 11.62
N ASP A 29 -4.06 10.17 11.08
CA ASP A 29 -5.35 9.82 11.65
C ASP A 29 -5.74 8.35 11.36
N ASP A 30 -6.96 7.95 11.75
CA ASP A 30 -7.48 6.59 11.54
C ASP A 30 -8.26 6.45 10.21
N ASP A 31 -8.09 7.37 9.25
CA ASP A 31 -8.78 7.36 7.96
C ASP A 31 -7.83 7.04 6.78
N PRO A 32 -7.58 5.76 6.48
CA PRO A 32 -6.69 5.36 5.39
C PRO A 32 -7.36 5.47 4.01
N MET A 33 -8.29 6.41 3.81
CA MET A 33 -8.92 6.67 2.51
C MET A 33 -7.87 7.11 1.50
N GLU A 34 -7.99 6.64 0.26
CA GLU A 34 -7.10 7.11 -0.81
C GLU A 34 -7.29 8.60 -1.12
N THR A 35 -6.25 9.22 -1.67
CA THR A 35 -6.35 10.60 -2.14
C THR A 35 -7.30 10.67 -3.33
N THR A 36 -8.36 11.44 -3.24
CA THR A 36 -9.43 11.51 -4.23
C THR A 36 -9.27 12.68 -5.21
N TYR A 37 -10.02 12.63 -6.31
CA TYR A 37 -10.12 13.75 -7.26
C TYR A 37 -10.71 15.02 -6.60
N ASP A 38 -11.60 14.85 -5.62
CA ASP A 38 -12.16 15.98 -4.88
C ASP A 38 -11.10 16.66 -4.00
N ASP A 39 -10.20 15.87 -3.39
CA ASP A 39 -9.05 16.40 -2.65
C ASP A 39 -8.13 17.23 -3.54
N TRP A 40 -7.90 16.76 -4.78
CA TRP A 40 -7.13 17.55 -5.76
C TRP A 40 -7.82 18.87 -6.10
N LYS A 41 -9.13 18.86 -6.39
CA LYS A 41 -9.88 20.09 -6.69
C LYS A 41 -9.88 21.08 -5.51
N ALA A 42 -9.88 20.57 -4.28
CA ALA A 42 -9.79 21.39 -3.08
C ALA A 42 -8.36 21.93 -2.83
N ALA A 43 -7.34 21.23 -3.32
CA ALA A 43 -5.93 21.61 -3.15
C ALA A 43 -5.51 22.70 -4.14
N SER A 44 -5.25 23.91 -3.65
CA SER A 44 -4.69 24.99 -4.47
C SER A 44 -3.18 24.78 -4.74
N GLY A 45 -2.75 25.03 -5.98
CA GLY A 45 -1.32 25.13 -6.31
C GLY A 45 -0.62 23.82 -6.68
N TYR A 46 -1.37 22.73 -6.82
CA TYR A 46 -0.85 21.43 -7.28
C TYR A 46 -1.33 21.11 -8.70
N PRO A 47 -0.42 20.74 -9.63
CA PRO A 47 -0.84 20.23 -10.92
C PRO A 47 -1.55 18.88 -10.76
N GLU A 48 -2.54 18.61 -11.62
CA GLU A 48 -3.23 17.32 -11.66
C GLU A 48 -2.25 16.16 -11.89
N THR A 49 -1.29 16.36 -12.79
CA THR A 49 -0.22 15.41 -13.10
C THR A 49 1.15 16.03 -12.80
N ASN A 50 2.00 15.29 -12.11
CA ASN A 50 3.39 15.66 -11.85
C ASN A 50 4.32 14.46 -12.16
N GLN A 51 5.28 14.66 -13.07
CA GLN A 51 6.23 13.61 -13.49
C GLN A 51 5.57 12.28 -13.92
N GLY A 52 4.38 12.34 -14.51
CA GLY A 52 3.63 11.16 -14.95
C GLY A 52 2.69 10.55 -13.92
N SER A 53 2.73 11.00 -12.66
CA SER A 53 1.80 10.57 -11.61
C SER A 53 0.65 11.56 -11.44
N THR A 54 -0.57 11.06 -11.26
CA THR A 54 -1.76 11.86 -10.92
C THR A 54 -1.80 12.19 -9.43
N TYR A 55 -2.40 13.34 -9.08
CA TYR A 55 -2.51 13.77 -7.68
C TYR A 55 -3.29 12.76 -6.84
N TYR A 56 -4.45 12.32 -7.33
CA TYR A 56 -5.29 11.30 -6.71
C TYR A 56 -4.79 9.90 -7.03
N THR A 57 -5.08 8.94 -6.15
CA THR A 57 -4.55 7.58 -6.18
C THR A 57 -5.66 6.54 -6.18
N GLU A 58 -5.38 5.40 -6.82
CA GLU A 58 -6.25 4.20 -6.83
C GLU A 58 -5.44 2.91 -6.57
N HIS A 59 -4.15 3.07 -6.24
CA HIS A 59 -3.18 1.97 -6.26
C HIS A 59 -3.44 0.98 -5.13
N GLY A 60 -3.62 1.46 -3.90
CA GLY A 60 -3.95 0.62 -2.76
C GLY A 60 -5.33 -0.02 -2.86
N THR A 61 -6.33 0.64 -3.47
CA THR A 61 -7.62 0.03 -3.81
C THR A 61 -7.45 -1.10 -4.82
N HIS A 62 -6.68 -0.88 -5.89
CA HIS A 62 -6.40 -1.89 -6.91
C HIS A 62 -5.65 -3.10 -6.33
N VAL A 63 -4.62 -2.86 -5.52
CA VAL A 63 -3.87 -3.90 -4.79
C VAL A 63 -4.81 -4.69 -3.88
N SER A 64 -5.64 -4.01 -3.07
CA SER A 64 -6.61 -4.65 -2.19
C SER A 64 -7.64 -5.47 -2.97
N GLY A 65 -8.10 -5.00 -4.13
CA GLY A 65 -9.00 -5.71 -5.02
C GLY A 65 -8.44 -7.06 -5.50
N ASN A 66 -7.16 -7.09 -5.88
CA ASN A 66 -6.49 -8.33 -6.28
C ASN A 66 -6.45 -9.38 -5.16
N ILE A 67 -6.46 -8.95 -3.90
CA ILE A 67 -6.34 -9.87 -2.77
C ILE A 67 -7.71 -10.23 -2.18
N VAL A 68 -8.54 -9.24 -1.82
CA VAL A 68 -9.78 -9.48 -1.05
C VAL A 68 -11.06 -9.11 -1.79
N GLY A 69 -10.99 -8.76 -3.08
CA GLY A 69 -12.18 -8.42 -3.87
C GLY A 69 -13.27 -9.49 -3.80
N ARG A 70 -14.52 -9.10 -3.54
CA ARG A 70 -15.64 -10.03 -3.33
C ARG A 70 -16.67 -10.08 -4.46
N ALA A 71 -16.42 -9.40 -5.58
CA ALA A 71 -17.35 -9.32 -6.71
C ALA A 71 -18.81 -9.02 -6.30
N ALA A 72 -18.98 -8.08 -5.37
CA ALA A 72 -20.26 -7.71 -4.76
C ALA A 72 -20.94 -6.52 -5.46
N ASN A 73 -20.27 -5.87 -6.41
CA ASN A 73 -20.84 -4.85 -7.28
C ASN A 73 -21.67 -5.45 -8.44
N ASP A 74 -22.46 -4.60 -9.09
CA ASP A 74 -23.40 -4.97 -10.17
C ASP A 74 -22.79 -4.85 -11.59
N SER A 75 -21.48 -4.61 -11.71
CA SER A 75 -20.78 -4.55 -12.99
C SER A 75 -20.50 -5.93 -13.57
N ASP A 76 -20.51 -6.03 -14.89
CA ASP A 76 -20.04 -7.21 -15.63
C ASP A 76 -18.54 -7.47 -15.43
N TYR A 77 -17.78 -6.47 -14.95
CA TYR A 77 -16.34 -6.52 -14.74
C TYR A 77 -15.93 -6.70 -13.26
N LYS A 78 -16.85 -7.20 -12.43
CA LYS A 78 -16.55 -7.47 -11.02
C LYS A 78 -15.44 -8.50 -10.85
N VAL A 79 -14.60 -8.30 -9.83
CA VAL A 79 -13.37 -9.08 -9.61
C VAL A 79 -13.45 -9.84 -8.29
N ILE A 80 -12.99 -11.08 -8.30
CA ILE A 80 -12.77 -11.89 -7.11
C ILE A 80 -11.26 -11.90 -6.83
N GLY A 81 -10.87 -11.48 -5.63
CA GLY A 81 -9.50 -11.51 -5.18
C GLY A 81 -9.01 -12.93 -4.87
N VAL A 82 -7.71 -13.10 -4.67
CA VAL A 82 -7.10 -14.41 -4.38
C VAL A 82 -7.56 -14.99 -3.03
N ALA A 83 -7.81 -14.14 -2.04
CA ALA A 83 -8.24 -14.49 -0.68
C ALA A 83 -9.48 -13.65 -0.28
N PRO A 84 -10.64 -13.86 -0.92
CA PRO A 84 -11.81 -12.98 -0.77
C PRO A 84 -12.41 -13.00 0.65
N GLU A 85 -12.16 -14.05 1.43
CA GLU A 85 -12.66 -14.17 2.80
C GLU A 85 -11.73 -13.53 3.85
N ALA A 86 -10.54 -13.09 3.47
CA ALA A 86 -9.63 -12.44 4.40
C ALA A 86 -10.15 -11.06 4.86
N ASP A 87 -9.80 -10.70 6.09
CA ASP A 87 -10.02 -9.37 6.63
C ASP A 87 -8.91 -8.42 6.16
N LEU A 88 -9.29 -7.24 5.69
CA LEU A 88 -8.40 -6.21 5.17
C LEU A 88 -8.21 -5.09 6.20
N TYR A 89 -6.94 -4.81 6.51
CA TYR A 89 -6.51 -3.61 7.21
C TYR A 89 -5.64 -2.77 6.28
N ALA A 90 -5.89 -1.46 6.21
CA ALA A 90 -5.17 -0.56 5.32
C ALA A 90 -4.24 0.38 6.10
N TYR A 91 -2.98 0.44 5.71
CA TYR A 91 -1.99 1.34 6.29
C TYR A 91 -1.54 2.30 5.19
N ARG A 92 -2.09 3.52 5.20
CA ARG A 92 -1.79 4.53 4.19
C ARG A 92 -0.43 5.16 4.51
N VAL A 93 0.56 4.89 3.67
CA VAL A 93 1.95 5.38 3.81
C VAL A 93 2.44 6.12 2.58
N LEU A 94 1.66 6.08 1.50
CA LEU A 94 1.84 6.84 0.28
C LEU A 94 0.66 7.82 0.14
N GLY A 95 0.94 9.08 -0.14
CA GLY A 95 -0.07 10.11 -0.33
C GLY A 95 -0.26 10.43 -1.82
N LYS A 96 -0.59 11.69 -2.08
CA LYS A 96 -0.72 12.24 -3.43
C LYS A 96 0.47 11.87 -4.33
N TYR A 97 0.20 11.67 -5.62
CA TYR A 97 1.19 11.21 -6.60
C TYR A 97 1.77 9.82 -6.31
N GLY A 98 1.12 9.01 -5.45
CA GLY A 98 1.56 7.66 -5.10
C GLY A 98 2.90 7.64 -4.36
N SER A 99 3.21 8.69 -3.59
CA SER A 99 4.53 8.93 -3.02
C SER A 99 4.49 9.07 -1.51
N GLY A 100 5.53 8.60 -0.83
CA GLY A 100 5.64 8.69 0.63
C GLY A 100 7.09 8.62 1.09
N SER A 101 7.28 8.56 2.41
CA SER A 101 8.61 8.52 3.02
C SER A 101 8.94 7.10 3.52
N ASN A 102 10.23 6.74 3.54
CA ASN A 102 10.67 5.48 4.17
C ASN A 102 10.22 5.41 5.64
N SER A 103 10.21 6.54 6.35
CA SER A 103 9.71 6.59 7.73
C SER A 103 8.22 6.23 7.84
N ALA A 104 7.38 6.67 6.90
CA ALA A 104 5.97 6.29 6.88
C ALA A 104 5.80 4.81 6.54
N ALA A 105 6.56 4.29 5.57
CA ALA A 105 6.55 2.87 5.23
C ALA A 105 6.95 1.98 6.43
N ILE A 106 8.04 2.33 7.14
CA ILE A 106 8.48 1.63 8.35
C ILE A 106 7.41 1.71 9.45
N ALA A 107 6.81 2.89 9.67
CA ALA A 107 5.74 3.05 10.65
C ALA A 107 4.50 2.20 10.31
N GLY A 108 4.17 2.07 9.02
CA GLY A 108 3.11 1.18 8.54
C GLY A 108 3.42 -0.29 8.79
N ILE A 109 4.68 -0.72 8.58
CA ILE A 109 5.13 -2.09 8.91
C ILE A 109 5.00 -2.34 10.42
N ASP A 110 5.56 -1.45 11.24
CA ASP A 110 5.53 -1.58 12.70
C ASP A 110 4.09 -1.63 13.23
N ARG A 111 3.21 -0.78 12.69
CA ARG A 111 1.81 -0.76 13.08
C ARG A 111 1.08 -2.03 12.65
N ALA A 112 1.34 -2.54 11.45
CA ALA A 112 0.73 -3.80 10.99
C ALA A 112 1.15 -5.00 11.85
N VAL A 113 2.41 -5.04 12.31
CA VAL A 113 2.88 -6.05 13.27
C VAL A 113 2.18 -5.86 14.63
N ALA A 114 2.11 -4.63 15.13
CA ALA A 114 1.47 -4.32 16.42
C ALA A 114 -0.04 -4.64 16.43
N ASP A 115 -0.72 -4.43 15.30
CA ASP A 115 -2.13 -4.74 15.10
C ASP A 115 -2.37 -6.25 14.84
N GLY A 116 -1.29 -7.07 14.83
CA GLY A 116 -1.37 -8.53 14.79
C GLY A 116 -1.70 -9.12 13.42
N MET A 117 -1.25 -8.47 12.33
CA MET A 117 -1.48 -9.00 10.99
C MET A 117 -0.72 -10.31 10.74
N ASP A 118 -1.39 -11.32 10.18
CA ASP A 118 -0.71 -12.57 9.77
C ASP A 118 0.13 -12.40 8.48
N VAL A 119 -0.32 -11.50 7.60
CA VAL A 119 0.28 -11.22 6.29
C VAL A 119 0.25 -9.72 6.04
N ILE A 120 1.35 -9.17 5.52
CA ILE A 120 1.45 -7.80 5.02
C ILE A 120 1.88 -7.77 3.55
N ASN A 121 1.26 -6.90 2.77
CA ASN A 121 1.62 -6.64 1.37
C ASN A 121 2.17 -5.21 1.23
N LEU A 122 3.34 -5.11 0.58
CA LEU A 122 4.03 -3.86 0.29
C LEU A 122 4.24 -3.74 -1.22
N SER A 123 3.32 -3.07 -1.91
CA SER A 123 3.44 -2.77 -3.34
C SER A 123 4.11 -1.42 -3.56
N LEU A 124 5.26 -1.23 -2.90
CA LEU A 124 6.04 -0.01 -2.89
C LEU A 124 7.54 -0.33 -2.82
N GLY A 125 8.37 0.66 -3.07
CA GLY A 125 9.82 0.52 -2.92
C GLY A 125 10.59 1.74 -3.40
N ALA A 126 11.90 1.69 -3.16
CA ALA A 126 12.87 2.68 -3.58
C ALA A 126 13.98 2.01 -4.41
N GLN A 127 14.73 2.82 -5.18
CA GLN A 127 15.86 2.35 -5.99
C GLN A 127 17.12 2.05 -5.17
N THR A 128 17.11 2.30 -3.86
CA THR A 128 18.24 2.00 -2.97
C THR A 128 18.47 0.50 -2.92
N ASN A 129 19.63 0.02 -3.40
CA ASN A 129 20.06 -1.37 -3.30
C ASN A 129 21.04 -1.51 -2.13
N ASN A 130 20.48 -1.68 -0.94
CA ASN A 130 21.17 -1.96 0.30
C ASN A 130 20.27 -2.83 1.20
N PRO A 131 20.59 -4.12 1.42
CA PRO A 131 19.78 -4.99 2.27
C PRO A 131 19.77 -4.57 3.75
N LEU A 132 20.69 -3.68 4.16
CA LEU A 132 20.71 -3.08 5.49
C LEU A 132 19.99 -1.72 5.56
N ASP A 133 19.26 -1.33 4.50
CA ASP A 133 18.37 -0.17 4.57
C ASP A 133 17.31 -0.39 5.66
N ALA A 134 16.92 0.71 6.32
CA ALA A 134 16.00 0.65 7.44
C ALA A 134 14.65 0.01 7.08
N SER A 135 14.17 0.18 5.83
CA SER A 135 12.91 -0.43 5.40
C SER A 135 13.06 -1.93 5.10
N SER A 136 14.21 -2.39 4.61
CA SER A 136 14.51 -3.83 4.50
C SER A 136 14.58 -4.49 5.89
N LEU A 137 15.29 -3.87 6.84
CA LEU A 137 15.37 -4.37 8.21
C LEU A 137 14.01 -4.39 8.92
N ALA A 138 13.12 -3.45 8.61
CA ALA A 138 11.76 -3.45 9.13
C ALA A 138 10.96 -4.66 8.62
N VAL A 139 11.10 -4.99 7.33
CA VAL A 139 10.48 -6.20 6.75
C VAL A 139 11.06 -7.47 7.38
N ASP A 140 12.38 -7.58 7.50
CA ASP A 140 13.04 -8.72 8.15
C ASP A 140 12.52 -8.92 9.59
N ASN A 141 12.39 -7.83 10.35
CA ASN A 141 11.88 -7.87 11.72
C ASN A 141 10.40 -8.26 11.80
N ALA A 142 9.58 -7.84 10.83
CA ALA A 142 8.18 -8.27 10.74
C ALA A 142 8.09 -9.78 10.51
N VAL A 143 8.92 -10.33 9.61
CA VAL A 143 9.01 -11.78 9.35
C VAL A 143 9.48 -12.53 10.59
N LEU A 144 10.51 -12.04 11.28
CA LEU A 144 10.99 -12.62 12.54
C LEU A 144 9.94 -12.57 13.65
N SER A 145 8.99 -11.63 13.58
CA SER A 145 7.86 -11.52 14.51
C SER A 145 6.68 -12.44 14.15
N GLY A 146 6.79 -13.23 13.07
CA GLY A 146 5.79 -14.20 12.65
C GLY A 146 4.82 -13.69 11.57
N VAL A 147 5.05 -12.51 11.01
CA VAL A 147 4.21 -11.92 9.95
C VAL A 147 4.78 -12.26 8.58
N ALA A 148 4.00 -12.88 7.70
CA ALA A 148 4.45 -13.11 6.32
C ALA A 148 4.45 -11.79 5.53
N ALA A 149 5.59 -11.39 4.97
CA ALA A 149 5.70 -10.19 4.14
C ALA A 149 5.75 -10.54 2.65
N VAL A 150 4.96 -9.85 1.84
CA VAL A 150 4.97 -9.91 0.37
C VAL A 150 5.36 -8.54 -0.15
N VAL A 151 6.48 -8.46 -0.85
CA VAL A 151 7.09 -7.19 -1.28
C VAL A 151 7.31 -7.19 -2.79
N ALA A 152 7.00 -6.08 -3.45
CA ALA A 152 7.27 -5.90 -4.87
C ALA A 152 8.79 -5.79 -5.15
N ALA A 153 9.25 -6.38 -6.25
CA ALA A 153 10.65 -6.30 -6.68
C ALA A 153 11.07 -4.91 -7.20
N GLY A 154 10.10 -4.04 -7.49
CA GLY A 154 10.30 -2.74 -8.12
C GLY A 154 10.15 -2.77 -9.65
N ASN A 155 9.98 -1.60 -10.25
CA ASN A 155 9.61 -1.44 -11.67
C ASN A 155 10.77 -0.88 -12.54
N THR A 156 12.00 -0.94 -12.04
CA THR A 156 13.18 -0.29 -12.65
C THR A 156 14.12 -1.26 -13.35
N GLY A 157 13.59 -2.38 -13.84
CA GLY A 157 14.38 -3.45 -14.47
C GLY A 157 15.06 -3.05 -15.78
N ASP A 158 14.64 -1.95 -16.40
CA ASP A 158 15.22 -1.37 -17.61
C ASP A 158 16.52 -0.57 -17.35
N LEU A 159 16.82 -0.26 -16.08
CA LEU A 159 18.03 0.48 -15.69
C LEU A 159 19.31 -0.38 -15.61
N GLY A 160 19.21 -1.67 -15.95
CA GLY A 160 20.34 -2.60 -16.03
C GLY A 160 20.49 -3.48 -14.80
N ASN A 161 21.71 -3.65 -14.31
CA ASN A 161 22.01 -4.53 -13.17
C ASN A 161 21.71 -3.84 -11.83
N SER A 162 21.50 -4.64 -10.79
CA SER A 162 21.29 -4.16 -9.40
C SER A 162 20.03 -3.30 -9.20
N THR A 163 18.94 -3.70 -9.87
CA THR A 163 17.66 -2.98 -9.89
C THR A 163 16.65 -3.47 -8.86
N LEU A 164 17.01 -4.49 -8.07
CA LEU A 164 16.29 -4.85 -6.85
C LEU A 164 16.65 -3.81 -5.78
N GLY A 165 15.66 -3.10 -5.26
CA GLY A 165 15.87 -2.08 -4.23
C GLY A 165 15.04 -2.34 -2.99
N SER A 166 15.19 -1.48 -1.99
CA SER A 166 14.57 -1.63 -0.68
C SER A 166 13.07 -1.26 -0.71
N PRO A 167 12.18 -2.04 -0.05
CA PRO A 167 12.47 -3.22 0.76
C PRO A 167 12.41 -4.56 -0.01
N GLY A 168 12.38 -4.55 -1.35
CA GLY A 168 12.29 -5.76 -2.19
C GLY A 168 13.50 -6.71 -2.11
N GLU A 169 14.61 -6.25 -1.52
CA GLU A 169 15.82 -7.03 -1.25
C GLU A 169 15.93 -7.55 0.19
N ALA A 170 14.88 -7.41 1.00
CA ALA A 170 14.77 -7.99 2.35
C ALA A 170 14.99 -9.53 2.34
N ALA A 171 15.43 -10.08 3.47
CA ALA A 171 16.02 -11.42 3.58
C ALA A 171 15.06 -12.49 4.17
#